data_AF-A0A1L8D9C9-F1
#
_entry.id   AF-A0A1L8D9C9-F1
#
_cell.length_a   1.000
_cell.length_b   1.000
_cell.length_c   1.000
_cell.angle_alpha   90.00
_cell.angle_beta   90.00
_cell.angle_gamma   90.00
#
_symmetry.space_group_name_H-M   'P 1'
#
loop_
_entity.id
_entity.type
_entity.pdbx_description
1 polymer ?
#
loop_
_entity_poly.entity_id
_entity_poly.type
_entity_poly.pdbx_seq_one_letter_code
_entity_poly.pdbx_strand_id
1 'polypeptide(L)'
;LLSVKEINSQRETMDLEPVLGEDNGNDNFRPLKTIPVFSFHLLVSALISIVGVGMAVVFPENQRCEAYFLMLYLRVIFWVITLLFDHVIKYHHDKLRMNGFHDFHRATGVHKSVPLYLVSLWNTAIMAIQTLMQHYYGDNFGMHCIQSFFSPIVYVSTFSAVEFGILTVIHGTYIARVMRFNRARPLPDAMRGSFEGGSSVGLTQRNADVAELLEKQADLISFLQDHNLRLNQRLMQMNSEVRTITLPPS
;
A
#
# COMPACT_ATOMS: atom_id res chain seq x y z
N LEU A 1 22.74 -30.59 -52.44
CA LEU A 1 22.42 -31.25 -51.15
C LEU A 1 23.33 -30.80 -50.01
N LEU A 2 24.64 -30.59 -50.22
CA LEU A 2 25.54 -30.02 -49.19
C LEU A 2 25.27 -28.52 -48.88
N SER A 3 24.94 -27.72 -49.88
CA SER A 3 24.68 -26.27 -49.69
C SER A 3 23.37 -25.94 -48.94
N VAL A 4 22.32 -26.76 -49.07
CA VAL A 4 21.06 -26.55 -48.33
C VAL A 4 21.22 -26.89 -46.83
N LYS A 5 22.14 -27.80 -46.50
CA LYS A 5 22.41 -28.20 -45.11
C LYS A 5 23.23 -27.16 -44.36
N GLU A 6 24.17 -26.48 -45.04
CA GLU A 6 24.87 -25.30 -44.49
C GLU A 6 23.96 -24.08 -44.32
N ILE A 7 23.04 -23.85 -45.26
CA ILE A 7 22.05 -22.76 -45.16
C ILE A 7 21.06 -23.00 -44.01
N ASN A 8 20.65 -24.25 -43.77
CA ASN A 8 19.81 -24.59 -42.62
C ASN A 8 20.59 -24.52 -41.30
N SER A 9 21.87 -24.94 -41.29
CA SER A 9 22.72 -24.89 -40.10
C SER A 9 23.08 -23.46 -39.68
N GLN A 10 23.19 -22.50 -40.61
CA GLN A 10 23.39 -21.09 -40.27
C GLN A 10 22.09 -20.36 -39.87
N ARG A 11 20.93 -20.80 -40.39
CA ARG A 11 19.62 -20.23 -40.04
C ARG A 11 19.10 -20.69 -38.67
N GLU A 12 19.59 -21.82 -38.16
CA GLU A 12 19.27 -22.26 -36.78
C GLU A 12 20.13 -21.56 -35.71
N THR A 13 21.20 -20.85 -36.09
CA THR A 13 22.11 -20.16 -35.15
C THR A 13 21.93 -18.64 -35.09
N MET A 14 21.01 -18.08 -35.85
CA MET A 14 20.74 -16.64 -35.92
C MET A 14 19.22 -16.49 -35.85
N ASP A 15 18.71 -15.76 -34.85
CA ASP A 15 17.29 -15.45 -34.61
C ASP A 15 16.54 -16.33 -33.59
N LEU A 16 17.20 -16.73 -32.50
CA LEU A 16 16.51 -16.82 -31.22
C LEU A 16 17.40 -16.30 -30.10
N GLU A 17 17.91 -15.09 -30.30
CA GLU A 17 18.38 -14.27 -29.19
C GLU A 17 17.11 -13.87 -28.43
N PRO A 18 16.87 -14.39 -27.21
CA PRO A 18 15.83 -13.82 -26.40
C PRO A 18 16.21 -12.36 -26.17
N VAL A 19 15.31 -11.44 -26.53
CA VAL A 19 15.32 -10.04 -26.07
C VAL A 19 15.06 -10.04 -24.57
N LEU A 20 15.94 -10.68 -23.82
CA LEU A 20 16.13 -10.47 -22.41
C LEU A 20 17.37 -9.60 -22.38
N GLY A 21 17.19 -8.33 -22.06
CA GLY A 21 18.29 -7.41 -21.90
C GLY A 21 19.32 -8.04 -20.96
N GLU A 22 20.39 -8.59 -21.55
CA GLU A 22 21.69 -8.68 -20.93
C GLU A 22 22.27 -7.26 -20.91
N ASP A 23 21.61 -6.39 -20.14
CA ASP A 23 22.24 -5.18 -19.66
C ASP A 23 22.71 -5.51 -18.26
N ASN A 24 23.98 -5.91 -18.19
CA ASN A 24 24.86 -5.90 -17.03
C ASN A 24 24.27 -6.39 -15.70
N GLY A 25 24.91 -7.40 -15.10
CA GLY A 25 24.67 -7.88 -13.72
C GLY A 25 24.90 -6.86 -12.59
N ASN A 26 24.75 -5.56 -12.88
CA ASN A 26 24.79 -4.42 -11.97
C ASN A 26 23.46 -3.60 -11.93
N ASP A 27 22.43 -3.91 -12.72
CA ASP A 27 21.23 -3.08 -12.85
C ASP A 27 19.95 -3.82 -12.41
N ASN A 28 19.03 -3.34 -11.57
CA ASN A 28 18.87 -2.06 -10.90
C ASN A 28 17.97 -2.31 -9.66
N PHE A 29 18.54 -2.69 -8.52
CA PHE A 29 17.78 -2.66 -7.26
C PHE A 29 17.43 -1.19 -6.99
N ARG A 30 16.20 -0.77 -7.31
CA ARG A 30 15.72 0.57 -7.02
C ARG A 30 15.31 0.61 -5.55
N PRO A 31 16.13 1.18 -4.64
CA PRO A 31 15.75 1.25 -3.24
C PRO A 31 14.46 2.02 -3.12
N LEU A 32 13.58 1.54 -2.24
CA LEU A 32 12.30 2.16 -2.01
C LEU A 32 12.51 3.54 -1.34
N LYS A 33 12.47 4.62 -2.14
CA LYS A 33 12.62 6.01 -1.65
C LYS A 33 11.35 6.54 -0.96
N THR A 34 10.59 5.67 -0.29
CA THR A 34 9.48 6.11 0.56
C THR A 34 9.95 6.55 1.94
N ILE A 35 11.13 6.10 2.40
CA ILE A 35 11.74 6.51 3.69
C ILE A 35 11.76 8.04 3.92
N PRO A 36 12.24 8.90 2.98
CA PRO A 36 12.27 10.35 3.22
C PRO A 36 10.87 10.94 3.38
N VAL A 37 9.87 10.37 2.72
CA VAL A 37 8.48 10.83 2.82
C VAL A 37 7.97 10.56 4.24
N PHE A 38 8.09 9.31 4.74
CA PHE A 38 7.68 8.95 6.10
C PHE A 38 8.47 9.71 7.18
N SER A 39 9.76 9.96 6.94
CA SER A 39 10.60 10.78 7.82
C SER A 39 10.15 12.24 7.86
N PHE A 40 9.74 12.80 6.73
CA PHE A 40 9.22 14.17 6.66
C PHE A 40 7.90 14.30 7.43
N HIS A 41 6.98 13.34 7.27
CA HIS A 41 5.72 13.32 8.02
C HIS A 41 5.94 13.28 9.54
N LEU A 42 6.85 12.41 10.01
CA LEU A 42 7.26 12.37 11.42
C LEU A 42 7.89 13.67 11.91
N LEU A 43 8.73 14.31 11.09
CA LEU A 43 9.37 15.58 11.44
C LEU A 43 8.34 16.69 11.62
N VAL A 44 7.37 16.80 10.71
CA VAL A 44 6.28 17.78 10.82
C VAL A 44 5.45 17.50 12.09
N SER A 45 5.13 16.23 12.36
CA SER A 45 4.41 15.84 13.58
C SER A 45 5.18 16.20 14.86
N ALA A 46 6.50 15.96 14.88
CA ALA A 46 7.38 16.31 15.99
C ALA A 46 7.42 17.83 16.23
N LEU A 47 7.57 18.63 15.17
CA LEU A 47 7.58 20.09 15.27
C LEU A 47 6.28 20.62 15.88
N ILE A 48 5.13 20.12 15.44
CA ILE A 48 3.82 20.53 15.97
C ILE A 48 3.67 20.13 17.44
N SER A 49 4.15 18.93 17.82
CA SER A 49 4.13 18.50 19.22
C SER A 49 5.04 19.37 20.10
N ILE A 50 6.25 19.70 19.64
CA ILE A 50 7.18 20.59 20.36
C ILE A 50 6.58 21.99 20.51
N VAL A 51 5.99 22.55 19.46
CA VAL A 51 5.31 23.85 19.50
C VAL A 51 4.14 23.80 20.49
N GLY A 52 3.32 22.74 20.47
CA GLY A 52 2.22 22.55 21.43
C GLY A 52 2.69 22.53 22.89
N VAL A 53 3.76 21.79 23.20
CA VAL A 53 4.35 21.73 24.54
C VAL A 53 4.97 23.07 24.93
N GLY A 54 5.70 23.71 24.02
CA GLY A 54 6.29 25.03 24.25
C GLY A 54 5.23 26.09 24.56
N MET A 55 4.13 26.09 23.79
CA MET A 55 3.00 26.99 24.07
C MET A 55 2.34 26.67 25.41
N ALA A 56 2.18 25.40 25.78
CA ALA A 56 1.59 25.01 27.06
C ALA A 56 2.44 25.43 28.28
N VAL A 57 3.77 25.44 28.16
CA VAL A 57 4.70 25.75 29.25
C VAL A 57 5.00 27.25 29.36
N VAL A 58 5.18 27.94 28.23
CA VAL A 58 5.68 29.32 28.20
C VAL A 58 4.55 30.36 28.23
N PHE A 59 3.35 30.05 27.72
CA PHE A 59 2.31 31.08 27.61
C PHE A 59 1.67 31.42 28.96
N PRO A 60 1.53 32.73 29.25
CA PRO A 60 0.84 33.20 30.45
C PRO A 60 -0.65 32.85 30.39
N GLU A 61 -1.28 32.69 31.56
CA GLU A 61 -2.62 32.13 31.70
C GLU A 61 -3.69 32.91 30.92
N ASN A 62 -3.49 34.22 30.79
CA ASN A 62 -4.38 35.14 30.08
C ASN A 62 -4.40 34.98 28.54
N GLN A 63 -3.39 34.33 27.95
CA GLN A 63 -3.29 34.13 26.49
C GLN A 63 -3.47 32.66 26.08
N ARG A 64 -3.78 31.76 27.02
CA ARG A 64 -3.92 30.32 26.75
C ARG A 64 -5.02 29.99 25.74
N CYS A 65 -6.07 30.82 25.65
CA CYS A 65 -7.15 30.60 24.68
C CYS A 65 -6.71 30.91 23.24
N GLU A 66 -5.90 31.95 23.02
CA GLU A 66 -5.35 32.25 21.68
C GLU A 66 -4.40 31.14 21.23
N ALA A 67 -3.51 30.70 22.13
CA ALA A 67 -2.58 29.61 21.86
C ALA A 67 -3.32 28.28 21.60
N TYR A 68 -4.47 28.05 22.25
CA TYR A 68 -5.35 26.92 21.95
C TYR A 68 -5.91 26.96 20.52
N PHE A 69 -6.47 28.10 20.08
CA PHE A 69 -6.98 28.22 18.71
C PHE A 69 -5.88 28.10 17.66
N LEU A 70 -4.71 28.69 17.91
CA LEU A 70 -3.54 28.53 17.06
C LEU A 70 -3.16 27.05 16.92
N MET A 71 -3.18 26.31 18.02
CA MET A 71 -2.88 24.89 18.00
C MET A 71 -3.92 24.09 17.20
N LEU A 72 -5.21 24.42 17.30
CA LEU A 72 -6.24 23.81 16.45
C LEU A 72 -5.98 24.05 14.96
N TYR A 73 -5.58 25.27 14.58
CA TYR A 73 -5.24 25.56 13.17
C TYR A 73 -4.03 24.75 12.69
N LEU A 74 -2.98 24.65 13.51
CA LEU A 74 -1.82 23.80 13.19
C LEU A 74 -2.22 22.33 13.00
N ARG A 75 -3.18 21.82 13.78
CA ARG A 75 -3.72 20.46 13.65
C ARG A 75 -4.48 20.25 12.35
N VAL A 76 -5.29 21.22 11.94
CA VAL A 76 -5.98 21.17 10.64
C VAL A 76 -4.97 21.18 9.49
N ILE A 77 -3.95 22.03 9.55
CA ILE A 77 -2.86 22.07 8.56
C ILE A 77 -2.14 20.73 8.50
N PHE A 78 -1.82 20.13 9.66
CA PHE A 78 -1.18 18.81 9.73
C PHE A 78 -2.04 17.71 9.11
N TRP A 79 -3.36 17.75 9.33
CA TRP A 79 -4.29 16.82 8.72
C TRP A 79 -4.27 16.94 7.19
N VAL A 80 -4.27 18.17 6.65
CA VAL A 80 -4.14 18.40 5.19
C VAL A 80 -2.81 17.86 4.65
N ILE A 81 -1.70 18.09 5.36
CA ILE A 81 -0.39 17.52 4.98
C ILE A 81 -0.44 15.99 4.99
N THR A 82 -1.12 15.39 5.97
CA THR A 82 -1.30 13.93 6.07
C THR A 82 -2.15 13.37 4.93
N LEU A 83 -3.16 14.11 4.46
CA LEU A 83 -3.92 13.75 3.26
C LEU A 83 -3.06 13.76 2.00
N LEU A 84 -2.26 14.81 1.80
CA LEU A 84 -1.35 14.88 0.65
C LEU A 84 -0.34 13.73 0.68
N PHE A 85 0.18 13.42 1.86
CA PHE A 85 1.08 12.30 2.09
C PHE A 85 0.45 10.95 1.70
N ASP A 86 -0.78 10.67 2.14
CA ASP A 86 -1.53 9.46 1.76
C ASP A 86 -1.72 9.37 0.24
N HIS A 87 -2.03 10.49 -0.42
CA HIS A 87 -2.18 10.52 -1.88
C HIS A 87 -0.86 10.25 -2.62
N VAL A 88 0.24 10.87 -2.18
CA VAL A 88 1.58 10.64 -2.75
C VAL A 88 2.01 9.19 -2.58
N ILE A 89 1.74 8.59 -1.41
CA ILE A 89 2.05 7.18 -1.13
C ILE A 89 1.25 6.26 -2.04
N LYS A 90 -0.06 6.50 -2.19
CA LYS A 90 -0.90 5.72 -3.10
C LYS A 90 -0.35 5.78 -4.53
N TYR A 91 -0.03 6.98 -5.02
CA TYR A 91 0.58 7.17 -6.34
C TYR A 91 1.91 6.39 -6.50
N HIS A 92 2.81 6.48 -5.51
CA HIS A 92 4.09 5.78 -5.56
C HIS A 92 3.90 4.27 -5.55
N HIS A 93 2.96 3.76 -4.75
CA HIS A 93 2.67 2.33 -4.64
C HIS A 93 1.96 1.76 -5.87
N ASP A 94 1.09 2.51 -6.52
CA ASP A 94 0.48 2.09 -7.79
C ASP A 94 1.54 1.92 -8.88
N LYS A 95 2.56 2.77 -8.88
CA LYS A 95 3.74 2.63 -9.74
C LYS A 95 4.59 1.41 -9.40
N LEU A 96 4.73 1.06 -8.12
CA LEU A 96 5.43 -0.17 -7.68
C LEU A 96 4.69 -1.45 -8.06
N ARG A 97 3.34 -1.42 -8.07
CA ARG A 97 2.52 -2.55 -8.51
C ARG A 97 2.81 -2.93 -9.97
N MET A 98 3.09 -1.95 -10.83
CA MET A 98 3.45 -2.18 -12.24
C MET A 98 4.87 -2.76 -12.43
N ASN A 99 5.72 -2.73 -11.40
CA ASN A 99 7.10 -3.22 -11.46
C ASN A 99 7.28 -4.66 -10.91
N GLY A 100 6.20 -5.39 -10.61
CA GLY A 100 6.25 -6.81 -10.28
C GLY A 100 6.52 -7.20 -8.81
N PHE A 101 6.55 -6.25 -7.86
CA PHE A 101 6.76 -6.52 -6.41
C PHE A 101 5.44 -6.76 -5.66
N HIS A 102 4.71 -7.83 -6.01
CA HIS A 102 3.35 -8.08 -5.53
C HIS A 102 3.30 -8.50 -4.04
N ASP A 103 4.28 -9.25 -3.55
CA ASP A 103 4.28 -9.73 -2.15
C ASP A 103 4.65 -8.63 -1.15
N PHE A 104 5.62 -7.78 -1.51
CA PHE A 104 5.93 -6.58 -0.73
C PHE A 104 4.76 -5.59 -0.73
N HIS A 105 4.05 -5.46 -1.86
CA HIS A 105 2.85 -4.64 -1.97
C HIS A 105 1.72 -5.16 -1.05
N ARG A 106 1.51 -6.48 -0.98
CA ARG A 106 0.51 -7.10 -0.10
C ARG A 106 0.87 -6.95 1.39
N ALA A 107 2.13 -7.17 1.75
CA ALA A 107 2.61 -7.01 3.12
C ALA A 107 2.56 -5.54 3.62
N THR A 108 2.70 -4.58 2.70
CA THR A 108 2.72 -3.14 3.01
C THR A 108 1.36 -2.47 2.83
N GLY A 109 0.39 -3.12 2.16
CA GLY A 109 -0.91 -2.56 1.81
C GLY A 109 -1.68 -1.95 2.99
N VAL A 110 -1.65 -2.62 4.14
CA VAL A 110 -2.34 -2.16 5.36
C VAL A 110 -1.68 -0.92 5.96
N HIS A 111 -0.36 -0.75 5.84
CA HIS A 111 0.36 0.38 6.45
C HIS A 111 0.13 1.71 5.72
N LYS A 112 -0.48 1.70 4.53
CA LYS A 112 -0.65 2.89 3.68
C LYS A 112 -1.74 3.82 4.21
N SER A 113 -2.88 3.27 4.60
CA SER A 113 -4.04 4.07 5.00
C SER A 113 -4.09 4.35 6.51
N VAL A 114 -3.32 3.60 7.31
CA VAL A 114 -3.30 3.70 8.78
C VAL A 114 -2.99 5.12 9.28
N PRO A 115 -1.99 5.85 8.75
CA PRO A 115 -1.69 7.20 9.22
C PRO A 115 -2.85 8.18 9.04
N LEU A 116 -3.53 8.15 7.89
CA LEU A 116 -4.64 9.05 7.61
C LEU A 116 -5.86 8.72 8.49
N TYR A 117 -6.21 7.45 8.64
CA TYR A 117 -7.30 7.03 9.53
C TYR A 117 -7.01 7.40 10.98
N LEU A 118 -5.77 7.19 11.45
CA LEU A 118 -5.35 7.52 12.80
C LEU A 118 -5.49 9.03 13.06
N VAL A 119 -4.89 9.87 12.22
CA VAL A 119 -4.93 11.35 12.40
C VAL A 119 -6.35 11.88 12.27
N SER A 120 -7.18 11.31 11.38
CA SER A 120 -8.59 11.72 11.23
C SER A 120 -9.44 11.32 12.45
N LEU A 121 -9.24 10.11 12.97
CA LEU A 121 -9.90 9.65 14.20
C LEU A 121 -9.49 10.53 15.38
N TRP A 122 -8.21 10.91 15.48
CA TRP A 122 -7.70 11.77 16.54
C TRP A 122 -8.30 13.18 16.50
N ASN A 123 -8.38 13.79 15.31
CA ASN A 123 -9.02 15.10 15.14
C ASN A 123 -10.50 15.05 15.52
N THR A 124 -11.20 13.97 15.13
CA THR A 124 -12.60 13.75 15.52
C THR A 124 -12.76 13.63 17.03
N ALA A 125 -11.87 12.90 17.70
CA ALA A 125 -11.89 12.77 19.16
C ALA A 125 -11.68 14.10 19.88
N ILE A 126 -10.75 14.93 19.40
CA ILE A 126 -10.52 16.28 19.95
C ILE A 126 -11.77 17.15 19.77
N MET A 127 -12.37 17.15 18.58
CA MET A 127 -13.61 17.92 18.32
C MET A 127 -14.78 17.44 19.17
N ALA A 128 -14.93 16.12 19.37
CA ALA A 128 -15.98 15.56 20.22
C ALA A 128 -15.82 16.02 21.68
N ILE A 129 -14.61 15.95 22.23
CA ILE A 129 -14.32 16.40 23.60
C ILE A 129 -14.52 17.91 23.74
N GLN A 130 -14.08 18.70 22.75
CA GLN A 130 -14.35 20.14 22.71
C GLN A 130 -15.85 20.45 22.70
N THR A 131 -16.63 19.77 21.86
CA THR A 131 -18.08 19.97 21.76
C THR A 131 -18.78 19.60 23.07
N LEU A 132 -18.37 18.51 23.72
CA LEU A 132 -18.83 18.12 25.05
C LEU A 132 -18.52 19.21 26.09
N MET A 133 -17.27 19.69 26.14
CA MET A 133 -16.89 20.76 27.06
C MET A 133 -17.72 22.03 26.81
N GLN A 134 -17.88 22.45 25.55
CA GLN A 134 -18.68 23.64 25.23
C GLN A 134 -20.16 23.47 25.62
N HIS A 135 -20.73 22.27 25.47
CA HIS A 135 -22.10 21.98 25.90
C HIS A 135 -22.26 22.02 27.43
N TYR A 136 -21.32 21.46 28.19
CA TYR A 136 -21.39 21.43 29.65
C TYR A 136 -21.06 22.77 30.32
N TYR A 137 -20.12 23.56 29.77
CA TYR A 137 -19.67 24.81 30.36
C TYR A 137 -20.40 26.07 29.83
N GLY A 138 -21.19 25.95 28.75
CA GLY A 138 -21.99 27.04 28.18
C GLY A 138 -21.19 28.28 27.77
N ASP A 139 -21.80 29.47 27.86
CA ASP A 139 -21.19 30.75 27.47
C ASP A 139 -19.97 31.15 28.34
N ASN A 140 -19.76 30.50 29.47
CA ASN A 140 -18.61 30.71 30.35
C ASN A 140 -17.34 29.95 29.93
N PHE A 141 -17.35 29.31 28.76
CA PHE A 141 -16.22 28.57 28.21
C PHE A 141 -14.91 29.40 28.19
N GLY A 142 -14.99 30.68 27.81
CA GLY A 142 -13.83 31.58 27.79
C GLY A 142 -13.26 31.88 29.19
N MET A 143 -14.11 31.96 30.22
CA MET A 143 -13.69 32.20 31.60
C MET A 143 -13.01 30.95 32.19
N HIS A 144 -13.55 29.76 31.90
CA HIS A 144 -13.00 28.48 32.36
C HIS A 144 -11.75 28.04 31.57
N CYS A 145 -11.53 28.61 30.38
CA CYS A 145 -10.30 28.40 29.60
C CYS A 145 -9.04 28.90 30.33
N ILE A 146 -9.16 29.97 31.13
CA ILE A 146 -8.07 30.62 31.87
C ILE A 146 -7.86 29.99 33.25
N GLN A 147 -8.93 29.62 33.96
CA GLN A 147 -8.89 29.32 35.40
C GLN A 147 -8.82 27.81 35.74
N SER A 148 -8.95 26.91 34.77
CA SER A 148 -8.99 25.48 35.05
C SER A 148 -7.60 24.82 35.02
N PHE A 149 -7.34 23.92 35.97
CA PHE A 149 -6.15 23.05 36.02
C PHE A 149 -6.00 22.21 34.74
N PHE A 150 -7.11 21.98 34.02
CA PHE A 150 -7.15 21.42 32.67
C PHE A 150 -7.33 22.52 31.62
N SER A 151 -6.35 23.42 31.49
CA SER A 151 -6.41 24.43 30.43
C SER A 151 -6.52 23.73 29.05
N PRO A 152 -7.38 24.20 28.13
CA PRO A 152 -7.63 23.55 26.85
C PRO A 152 -6.35 23.27 26.04
N ILE A 153 -5.34 24.13 26.17
CA ILE A 153 -4.04 23.95 25.50
C ILE A 153 -3.25 22.76 26.04
N VAL A 154 -3.27 22.53 27.35
CA VAL A 154 -2.55 21.40 27.99
C VAL A 154 -3.17 20.08 27.53
N TYR A 155 -4.50 20.02 27.49
CA TYR A 155 -5.24 18.87 26.97
C TYR A 155 -4.88 18.59 25.50
N VAL A 156 -4.99 19.59 24.61
CA VAL A 156 -4.70 19.39 23.17
C VAL A 156 -3.22 19.04 22.95
N SER A 157 -2.31 19.68 23.68
CA SER A 157 -0.87 19.40 23.62
C SER A 157 -0.56 17.96 24.05
N THR A 158 -1.13 17.52 25.17
CA THR A 158 -0.95 16.14 25.68
C THR A 158 -1.49 15.12 24.69
N PHE A 159 -2.69 15.34 24.15
CA PHE A 159 -3.26 14.48 23.11
C PHE A 159 -2.39 14.44 21.84
N SER A 160 -1.78 15.56 21.48
CA SER A 160 -0.88 15.65 20.32
C SER A 160 0.45 14.93 20.55
N ALA A 161 1.00 14.99 21.77
CA ALA A 161 2.20 14.24 22.14
C ALA A 161 1.97 12.72 22.11
N VAL A 162 0.80 12.26 22.58
CA VAL A 162 0.40 10.84 22.50
C VAL A 162 0.26 10.40 21.04
N GLU A 163 -0.40 11.20 20.19
CA GLU A 163 -0.52 10.93 18.75
C GLU A 163 0.87 10.77 18.10
N PHE A 164 1.78 11.69 18.38
CA PHE A 164 3.15 11.65 17.87
C PHE A 164 3.88 10.37 18.31
N GLY A 165 3.73 9.95 19.56
CA GLY A 165 4.30 8.69 20.05
C GLY A 165 3.78 7.47 19.27
N ILE A 166 2.46 7.39 19.06
CA ILE A 166 1.85 6.30 18.29
C ILE A 166 2.30 6.33 16.82
N LEU A 167 2.31 7.52 16.19
CA LEU A 167 2.79 7.70 14.82
C LEU A 167 4.25 7.26 14.67
N THR A 168 5.10 7.60 15.65
CA THR A 168 6.52 7.22 15.69
C THR A 168 6.69 5.70 15.73
N VAL A 169 5.88 4.99 16.52
CA VAL A 169 5.93 3.52 16.56
C VAL A 169 5.48 2.90 15.23
N ILE A 170 4.37 3.39 14.66
CA ILE A 170 3.84 2.88 13.37
C ILE A 170 4.83 3.15 12.23
N HIS A 171 5.31 4.38 12.11
CA HIS A 171 6.26 4.76 11.06
C HIS A 171 7.62 4.10 11.30
N GLY A 172 8.07 4.01 12.55
CA GLY A 172 9.34 3.36 12.92
C GLY A 172 9.35 1.87 12.58
N THR A 173 8.27 1.14 12.87
CA THR A 173 8.14 -0.27 12.49
C THR A 173 8.10 -0.45 10.97
N TYR A 174 7.43 0.45 10.24
CA TYR A 174 7.49 0.48 8.78
C TYR A 174 8.89 0.73 8.25
N ILE A 175 9.57 1.78 8.74
CA ILE A 175 10.95 2.13 8.33
C ILE A 175 11.90 0.97 8.64
N ALA A 176 11.81 0.33 9.81
CA ALA A 176 12.62 -0.83 10.16
C ALA A 176 12.41 -2.00 9.18
N ARG A 177 11.16 -2.26 8.77
CA ARG A 177 10.84 -3.27 7.74
C ARG A 177 11.43 -2.90 6.38
N VAL A 178 11.32 -1.64 5.97
CA VAL A 178 11.90 -1.14 4.70
C VAL A 178 13.43 -1.17 4.74
N MET A 179 14.06 -0.83 5.87
CA MET A 179 15.51 -0.93 6.05
C MET A 179 15.99 -2.37 5.98
N ARG A 180 15.28 -3.31 6.62
CA ARG A 180 15.56 -4.75 6.52
C ARG A 180 15.43 -5.23 5.07
N PHE A 181 14.42 -4.76 4.35
CA PHE A 181 14.22 -5.07 2.93
C PHE A 181 15.33 -4.47 2.05
N ASN A 182 15.68 -3.20 2.23
CA ASN A 182 16.78 -2.54 1.50
C ASN A 182 18.14 -3.19 1.79
N ARG A 183 18.39 -3.62 3.04
CA ARG A 183 19.62 -4.33 3.42
C ARG A 183 19.67 -5.73 2.81
N ALA A 184 18.54 -6.40 2.69
CA ALA A 184 18.45 -7.75 2.11
C ALA A 184 18.60 -7.75 0.57
N ARG A 185 18.50 -6.59 -0.10
CA ARG A 185 18.51 -6.44 -1.57
C ARG A 185 17.81 -7.62 -2.30
N PRO A 186 16.56 -7.95 -1.94
CA PRO A 186 15.91 -9.11 -2.54
C PRO A 186 15.73 -8.86 -4.04
N LEU A 187 16.02 -9.88 -4.84
CA LEU A 187 15.73 -9.87 -6.27
C LEU A 187 14.21 -9.68 -6.48
N PRO A 188 13.78 -9.04 -7.58
CA PRO A 188 12.38 -8.97 -7.99
C PRO A 188 11.70 -10.33 -7.87
N ASP A 189 10.45 -10.37 -7.38
CA ASP A 189 9.75 -11.63 -7.09
C ASP A 189 9.63 -12.53 -8.35
N ALA A 190 9.65 -11.93 -9.55
CA ALA A 190 9.74 -12.63 -10.84
C ALA A 190 11.07 -13.39 -11.08
N MET A 191 12.16 -12.97 -10.44
CA MET A 191 13.50 -13.61 -10.52
C MET A 191 13.84 -14.47 -9.30
N ARG A 192 13.06 -14.39 -8.21
CA ARG A 192 13.24 -15.23 -7.02
C ARG A 192 13.01 -16.72 -7.30
N GLY A 193 12.01 -17.05 -8.12
CA GLY A 193 11.79 -18.41 -8.59
C GLY A 193 12.93 -18.95 -9.49
N SER A 194 13.67 -18.06 -10.15
CA SER A 194 14.76 -18.43 -11.07
C SER A 194 16.09 -18.69 -10.34
N PHE A 195 16.33 -18.02 -9.20
CA PHE A 195 17.58 -18.15 -8.43
C PHE A 195 17.52 -19.17 -7.29
N GLU A 196 16.35 -19.43 -6.69
CA GLU A 196 16.21 -20.55 -5.72
C GLU A 196 16.32 -21.92 -6.40
N GLY A 197 16.10 -22.00 -7.71
CA GLY A 197 16.49 -23.16 -8.53
C GLY A 197 17.96 -23.17 -8.96
N GLY A 198 18.75 -22.15 -8.64
CA GLY A 198 20.06 -21.88 -9.24
C GLY A 198 21.24 -22.68 -8.70
N SER A 199 21.09 -23.45 -7.62
CA SER A 199 22.15 -24.37 -7.19
C SER A 199 21.96 -25.73 -7.87
N SER A 200 22.61 -25.88 -9.03
CA SER A 200 22.70 -27.10 -9.86
C SER A 200 21.47 -27.46 -10.72
N VAL A 201 21.09 -26.58 -11.66
CA VAL A 201 20.26 -27.02 -12.80
C VAL A 201 21.13 -27.72 -13.84
N GLY A 202 21.67 -28.88 -13.46
CA GLY A 202 22.21 -29.85 -14.40
C GLY A 202 21.03 -30.56 -15.10
N LEU A 203 20.56 -29.96 -16.20
CA LEU A 203 19.89 -30.59 -17.37
C LEU A 203 18.73 -31.60 -17.17
N THR A 204 18.26 -31.87 -15.95
CA THR A 204 17.33 -32.98 -15.67
C THR A 204 15.93 -32.49 -15.24
N GLN A 205 15.81 -31.29 -14.66
CA GLN A 205 14.56 -30.79 -14.07
C GLN A 205 13.65 -30.02 -15.05
N ARG A 206 14.19 -29.50 -16.17
CA ARG A 206 13.40 -28.75 -17.17
C ARG A 206 12.29 -29.57 -17.82
N ASN A 207 12.49 -30.89 -17.98
CA ASN A 207 11.47 -31.76 -18.56
C ASN A 207 10.38 -32.16 -17.55
N ALA A 208 10.71 -32.25 -16.26
CA ALA A 208 9.74 -32.57 -15.22
C ALA A 208 8.82 -31.39 -14.92
N ASP A 209 9.37 -30.17 -14.87
CA ASP A 209 8.59 -28.94 -14.67
C ASP A 209 7.73 -28.61 -15.90
N VAL A 210 8.25 -28.81 -17.13
CA VAL A 210 7.44 -28.66 -18.35
C VAL A 210 6.34 -29.73 -18.41
N ALA A 211 6.61 -30.98 -17.99
CA ALA A 211 5.59 -32.02 -17.94
C ALA A 211 4.49 -31.69 -16.90
N GLU A 212 4.85 -31.22 -15.70
CA GLU A 212 3.90 -30.82 -14.67
C GLU A 212 3.06 -29.60 -15.10
N LEU A 213 3.69 -28.61 -15.75
CA LEU A 213 2.99 -27.45 -16.30
C LEU A 213 2.08 -27.83 -17.47
N LEU A 214 2.50 -28.77 -18.33
CA LEU A 214 1.65 -29.32 -19.40
C LEU A 214 0.47 -30.12 -18.84
N GLU A 215 0.67 -30.88 -17.77
CA GLU A 215 -0.38 -31.64 -17.08
C GLU A 215 -1.43 -30.70 -16.46
N LYS A 216 -0.98 -29.65 -15.76
CA LYS A 216 -1.88 -28.62 -15.22
C LYS A 216 -2.62 -27.83 -16.31
N GLN A 217 -1.98 -27.58 -17.46
CA GLN A 217 -2.67 -26.93 -18.58
C GLN A 217 -3.67 -27.86 -19.26
N ALA A 218 -3.37 -29.15 -19.38
CA ALA A 218 -4.29 -30.15 -19.93
C ALA A 218 -5.54 -30.32 -19.04
N ASP A 219 -5.37 -30.29 -17.72
CA ASP A 219 -6.49 -30.31 -16.77
C ASP A 219 -7.38 -29.07 -16.90
N LEU A 220 -6.79 -27.88 -17.05
CA LEU A 220 -7.54 -26.65 -17.22
C LEU A 220 -8.30 -26.63 -18.56
N ILE A 221 -7.68 -27.12 -19.64
CA ILE A 221 -8.34 -27.24 -20.95
C ILE A 221 -9.53 -28.21 -20.85
N SER A 222 -9.35 -29.35 -20.17
CA SER A 222 -10.41 -30.35 -19.97
C SER A 222 -11.55 -29.78 -19.14
N PHE A 223 -11.24 -29.02 -18.08
CA PHE A 223 -12.22 -28.32 -17.26
C PHE A 223 -13.01 -27.27 -18.07
N LEU A 224 -12.32 -26.47 -18.87
CA LEU A 224 -12.96 -25.46 -19.73
C LEU A 224 -13.85 -26.12 -20.79
N GLN A 225 -13.42 -27.24 -21.37
CA GLN A 225 -14.19 -27.99 -22.35
C GLN A 225 -15.45 -28.60 -21.74
N ASP A 226 -15.37 -29.21 -20.55
CA ASP A 226 -16.54 -29.71 -19.82
C ASP A 226 -17.52 -28.58 -19.48
N HIS A 227 -17.00 -27.43 -19.06
CA HIS A 227 -17.83 -26.27 -18.77
C HIS A 227 -18.54 -25.72 -20.02
N ASN A 228 -17.86 -25.71 -21.18
CA ASN A 228 -18.46 -25.29 -22.45
C ASN A 228 -19.55 -26.26 -22.93
N LEU A 229 -19.33 -27.57 -22.77
CA LEU A 229 -20.34 -28.59 -23.07
C LEU A 229 -21.59 -28.45 -22.19
N ARG A 230 -21.41 -28.23 -20.88
CA ARG A 230 -22.55 -27.98 -19.97
C ARG A 230 -23.32 -26.72 -20.31
N LEU A 231 -22.62 -25.65 -20.70
CA LEU A 231 -23.24 -24.41 -21.16
C LEU A 231 -24.05 -24.64 -22.44
N ASN A 232 -23.50 -25.39 -23.40
CA ASN A 232 -24.19 -25.70 -24.66
C ASN A 232 -25.42 -26.58 -24.42
N GLN A 233 -25.34 -27.57 -23.52
CA GLN A 233 -26.49 -28.38 -23.09
C GLN A 233 -27.59 -27.52 -22.47
N ARG A 234 -27.24 -26.58 -21.58
CA ARG A 234 -28.21 -25.64 -20.99
C ARG A 234 -28.82 -24.72 -22.05
N LEU A 235 -28.03 -24.23 -23.01
CA LEU A 235 -28.55 -23.44 -24.13
C LEU A 235 -29.53 -24.24 -24.99
N MET A 236 -29.24 -25.52 -25.28
CA MET A 236 -30.15 -26.39 -26.02
C MET A 236 -31.45 -26.68 -25.24
N GLN A 237 -31.35 -26.90 -23.93
CA GLN A 237 -32.52 -27.07 -23.06
C GLN A 237 -33.40 -25.81 -23.07
N MET A 238 -32.82 -24.63 -22.83
CA MET A 238 -33.57 -23.37 -22.85
C MET A 238 -34.15 -23.06 -24.24
N ASN A 239 -33.42 -23.33 -25.33
CA ASN A 239 -33.93 -23.12 -26.69
C ASN A 239 -35.06 -24.10 -27.03
N SER A 240 -35.02 -25.33 -26.50
CA SER A 240 -36.10 -26.30 -26.64
C SER A 240 -37.35 -25.89 -25.87
N GLU A 241 -37.20 -25.36 -24.65
CA GLU A 241 -38.29 -24.81 -23.83
C GLU A 241 -38.89 -23.55 -24.46
N VAL A 242 -38.06 -22.66 -25.02
CA VAL A 242 -38.53 -21.48 -25.75
C VAL A 242 -39.31 -21.89 -27.00
N ARG A 243 -38.86 -22.91 -27.74
CA ARG A 243 -39.56 -23.43 -28.93
C ARG A 243 -40.90 -24.10 -28.59
N THR A 244 -41.02 -24.81 -27.46
CA THR A 244 -42.32 -25.35 -27.01
C THR A 244 -43.29 -24.27 -26.52
N ILE A 245 -42.79 -23.12 -26.05
CA ILE A 245 -43.64 -21.98 -25.67
C ILE A 245 -44.12 -21.18 -26.90
N THR A 246 -43.38 -21.20 -28.02
CA THR A 246 -43.72 -20.42 -29.23
C THR A 246 -44.58 -21.15 -30.27
N LEU A 247 -44.87 -22.44 -30.10
CA LEU A 247 -45.79 -23.19 -30.96
C LEU A 247 -47.06 -23.59 -30.17
N PRO A 248 -48.25 -23.04 -30.48
CA PRO A 248 -49.48 -23.53 -29.87
C PRO A 248 -49.76 -24.97 -30.33
N PRO A 249 -50.35 -25.83 -29.46
CA PRO A 249 -50.80 -27.14 -29.90
C PRO A 249 -51.91 -26.98 -30.95
N SER A 250 -51.73 -27.61 -32.11
CA SER A 250 -52.78 -27.85 -33.10
C SER A 250 -53.66 -29.03 -32.69
#